data_AF-A0A7R8ZZF7-F1
#
_entry.id   AF-A0A7R8ZZF7-F1
#
_cell.length_a   1.000
_cell.length_b   1.000
_cell.length_c   1.000
_cell.angle_alpha   90.00
_cell.angle_beta   90.00
_cell.angle_gamma   90.00
#
_symmetry.space_group_name_H-M   'P 1'
#
loop_
_entity.id
_entity.type
_entity.pdbx_description
1 polymer ?
#
loop_
_entity_poly.entity_id
_entity_poly.type
_entity_poly.pdbx_seq_one_letter_code
_entity_poly.pdbx_strand_id
1 'polypeptide(L)'
;MEFHPEANQVEYVICPARISMEVAQKAKNIALKVADSFKHIGLLAVEMFQTVNDEILVNEVAPRTHNSGHYSIEASYTSQFEQHVRSILNLPLGNTDSKVAGIMVNLVGEEGFSGNVVYEGMEEILKMDGVTPHIYGKKETRPFRKMGHVTIVNNNINDARKTAEKAIDILNYFEIEIEVDIVSAHRTPEKLFEYATNAHKRGISVIIAGAGGAAHLPGMVASMSPLPIIGVPVNSRNSIDGWDSVLSILQMPGGVPVATVALDGAQNAGILAAQIIGSSNNVVLNKIIEYKTELKEKVYKASEALKK
;
A
#
# COMPACT_ATOMS: atom_id res chain seq x y z
N MET A 1 -6.33 2.77 -19.00
CA MET A 1 -6.08 3.65 -17.84
C MET A 1 -7.41 4.20 -17.38
N GLU A 2 -7.57 4.45 -16.10
CA GLU A 2 -8.72 5.18 -15.54
C GLU A 2 -8.17 6.47 -14.93
N PHE A 3 -8.86 7.59 -15.18
CA PHE A 3 -8.42 8.93 -14.77
C PHE A 3 -9.29 9.43 -13.63
N HIS A 4 -8.66 10.15 -12.70
CA HIS A 4 -9.36 10.85 -11.64
C HIS A 4 -10.28 11.93 -12.27
N PRO A 5 -11.57 11.96 -11.92
CA PRO A 5 -12.57 12.80 -12.60
C PRO A 5 -12.27 14.31 -12.50
N GLU A 6 -11.67 14.76 -11.40
CA GLU A 6 -11.39 16.19 -11.17
C GLU A 6 -9.93 16.59 -11.44
N ALA A 7 -8.95 15.75 -11.07
CA ALA A 7 -7.53 16.07 -11.19
C ALA A 7 -6.93 15.83 -12.59
N ASN A 8 -7.66 15.17 -13.51
CA ASN A 8 -7.16 14.77 -14.85
C ASN A 8 -5.83 13.99 -14.81
N GLN A 9 -5.59 13.26 -13.72
CA GLN A 9 -4.42 12.40 -13.57
C GLN A 9 -4.83 10.93 -13.73
N VAL A 10 -3.94 10.11 -14.28
CA VAL A 10 -4.16 8.66 -14.28
C VAL A 10 -4.23 8.20 -12.83
N GLU A 11 -5.32 7.55 -12.45
CA GLU A 11 -5.53 7.01 -11.12
C GLU A 11 -5.19 5.51 -11.12
N TYR A 12 -5.69 4.79 -12.14
CA TYR A 12 -5.42 3.36 -12.33
C TYR A 12 -4.78 3.05 -13.68
N VAL A 13 -3.77 2.19 -13.67
CA VAL A 13 -3.30 1.47 -14.85
C VAL A 13 -3.67 0.01 -14.70
N ILE A 14 -4.39 -0.53 -15.68
CA ILE A 14 -4.94 -1.89 -15.64
C ILE A 14 -4.30 -2.70 -16.77
N CYS A 15 -3.71 -3.84 -16.41
CA CYS A 15 -3.12 -4.80 -17.32
C CYS A 15 -3.69 -6.22 -17.05
N PRO A 16 -4.11 -6.98 -18.07
CA PRO A 16 -4.19 -6.60 -19.49
C PRO A 16 -5.21 -5.49 -19.76
N ALA A 17 -5.01 -4.76 -20.86
CA ALA A 17 -5.93 -3.72 -21.28
C ALA A 17 -7.28 -4.31 -21.68
N ARG A 18 -8.38 -3.65 -21.30
CA ARG A 18 -9.75 -4.06 -21.62
C ARG A 18 -10.16 -3.58 -23.02
N ILE A 19 -9.44 -4.04 -24.02
CA ILE A 19 -9.64 -3.68 -25.43
C ILE A 19 -9.83 -4.95 -26.26
N SER A 20 -10.46 -4.81 -27.43
CA SER A 20 -10.58 -5.94 -28.35
C SER A 20 -9.20 -6.33 -28.89
N MET A 21 -9.08 -7.58 -29.33
CA MET A 21 -7.83 -8.08 -29.91
C MET A 21 -7.47 -7.32 -31.21
N GLU A 22 -8.47 -6.84 -31.95
CA GLU A 22 -8.27 -6.00 -33.13
C GLU A 22 -7.62 -4.65 -32.75
N VAL A 23 -8.13 -3.98 -31.72
CA VAL A 23 -7.57 -2.71 -31.22
C VAL A 23 -6.16 -2.92 -30.67
N ALA A 24 -5.93 -4.02 -29.94
CA ALA A 24 -4.59 -4.37 -29.45
C ALA A 24 -3.60 -4.57 -30.60
N GLN A 25 -4.02 -5.21 -31.70
CA GLN A 25 -3.19 -5.40 -32.87
C GLN A 25 -2.92 -4.07 -33.60
N LYS A 26 -3.92 -3.19 -33.73
CA LYS A 26 -3.75 -1.82 -34.27
C LYS A 26 -2.71 -1.04 -33.47
N ALA A 27 -2.83 -1.05 -32.13
CA ALA A 27 -1.88 -0.40 -31.23
C ALA A 27 -0.46 -0.97 -31.39
N LYS A 28 -0.30 -2.30 -31.45
CA LYS A 28 1.00 -2.94 -31.67
C LYS A 28 1.63 -2.53 -33.01
N ASN A 29 0.86 -2.52 -34.09
CA ASN A 29 1.34 -2.12 -35.41
C ASN A 29 1.81 -0.65 -35.43
N ILE A 30 1.06 0.24 -34.77
CA ILE A 30 1.45 1.65 -34.64
C ILE A 30 2.71 1.81 -33.78
N ALA A 31 2.82 1.10 -32.66
CA ALA A 31 4.02 1.13 -31.82
C ALA A 31 5.27 0.71 -32.61
N LEU A 32 5.17 -0.36 -33.41
CA LEU A 32 6.26 -0.81 -34.28
C LEU A 32 6.61 0.23 -35.35
N LYS A 33 5.62 0.84 -35.99
CA LYS A 33 5.84 1.91 -36.99
C LYS A 33 6.52 3.13 -36.37
N VAL A 34 6.15 3.51 -35.15
CA VAL A 34 6.79 4.60 -34.40
C VAL A 34 8.25 4.24 -34.12
N ALA A 35 8.52 3.06 -33.57
CA ALA A 35 9.88 2.62 -33.27
C ALA A 35 10.78 2.59 -34.51
N ASP A 36 10.28 2.07 -35.63
CA ASP A 36 11.01 2.02 -36.91
C ASP A 36 11.29 3.42 -37.47
N SER A 37 10.31 4.33 -37.39
CA SER A 37 10.47 5.72 -37.86
C SER A 37 11.57 6.46 -37.11
N PHE A 38 11.75 6.17 -35.81
CA PHE A 38 12.84 6.71 -35.00
C PHE A 38 14.15 5.94 -35.13
N LYS A 39 14.17 4.82 -35.88
CA LYS A 39 15.26 3.84 -35.90
C LYS A 39 15.70 3.48 -34.47
N HIS A 40 14.72 3.34 -33.58
CA HIS A 40 14.95 3.24 -32.15
C HIS A 40 15.58 1.90 -31.78
N ILE A 41 16.59 1.95 -30.92
CA ILE A 41 17.24 0.76 -30.35
C ILE A 41 17.10 0.84 -28.84
N GLY A 42 16.52 -0.21 -28.25
CA GLY A 42 16.29 -0.32 -26.81
C GLY A 42 14.80 -0.20 -26.45
N LEU A 43 14.52 0.40 -25.28
CA LEU A 43 13.17 0.47 -24.75
C LEU A 43 12.47 1.76 -25.17
N LEU A 44 11.26 1.64 -25.71
CA LEU A 44 10.41 2.76 -26.10
C LEU A 44 9.01 2.56 -25.52
N ALA A 45 8.58 3.49 -24.68
CA ALA A 45 7.19 3.58 -24.29
C ALA A 45 6.44 4.45 -25.30
N VAL A 46 5.28 3.97 -25.73
CA VAL A 46 4.38 4.70 -26.64
C VAL A 46 3.02 4.78 -25.97
N GLU A 47 2.64 5.98 -25.55
CA GLU A 47 1.31 6.24 -25.01
C GLU A 47 0.35 6.58 -26.14
N MET A 48 -0.85 6.02 -26.06
CA MET A 48 -1.82 6.08 -27.15
C MET A 48 -3.21 6.39 -26.60
N PHE A 49 -4.00 7.12 -27.40
CA PHE A 49 -5.43 7.22 -27.23
C PHE A 49 -6.14 6.26 -28.17
N GLN A 50 -7.18 5.60 -27.67
CA GLN A 50 -8.19 4.93 -28.48
C GLN A 50 -9.37 5.88 -28.64
N THR A 51 -9.77 6.15 -29.88
CA THR A 51 -10.97 6.94 -30.16
C THR A 51 -12.23 6.10 -30.01
N VAL A 52 -13.40 6.74 -30.00
CA VAL A 52 -14.71 6.05 -29.98
C VAL A 52 -14.96 5.16 -31.19
N ASN A 53 -14.20 5.36 -32.28
CA ASN A 53 -14.28 4.58 -33.51
C ASN A 53 -13.15 3.56 -33.62
N ASP A 54 -12.49 3.22 -32.51
CA ASP A 54 -11.37 2.26 -32.46
C ASP A 54 -10.15 2.62 -33.31
N GLU A 55 -9.99 3.91 -33.62
CA GLU A 55 -8.73 4.44 -34.14
C GLU A 55 -7.74 4.66 -33.00
N ILE A 56 -6.45 4.46 -33.28
CA ILE A 56 -5.37 4.61 -32.31
C ILE A 56 -4.53 5.82 -32.70
N LEU A 57 -4.41 6.77 -31.78
CA LEU A 57 -3.62 7.99 -31.93
C LEU A 57 -2.43 7.95 -30.97
N VAL A 58 -1.24 8.31 -31.45
CA VAL A 58 -0.06 8.43 -30.58
C VAL A 58 -0.17 9.74 -29.81
N ASN A 59 -0.08 9.66 -28.48
CA ASN A 59 -0.08 10.80 -27.57
C ASN A 59 1.35 11.22 -27.22
N GLU A 60 2.14 10.29 -26.71
CA GLU A 60 3.50 10.53 -26.23
C GLU A 60 4.41 9.36 -26.60
N VAL A 61 5.69 9.66 -26.81
CA VAL A 61 6.76 8.67 -26.92
C VAL A 61 7.86 8.99 -25.91
N ALA A 62 8.31 7.98 -25.17
CA ALA A 62 9.39 8.12 -24.20
C ALA A 62 10.45 7.03 -24.42
N PRO A 63 11.69 7.37 -24.81
CA PRO A 63 12.77 6.42 -25.07
C PRO A 63 13.46 5.97 -23.77
N ARG A 64 12.66 5.62 -22.76
CA ARG A 64 13.08 5.24 -21.41
C ARG A 64 12.00 4.40 -20.75
N THR A 65 12.31 3.80 -19.61
CA THR A 65 11.27 3.22 -18.76
C THR A 65 10.23 4.28 -18.40
N HIS A 66 8.97 3.86 -18.36
CA HIS A 66 7.83 4.75 -18.20
C HIS A 66 7.03 4.39 -16.96
N ASN A 67 6.50 5.41 -16.26
CA ASN A 67 5.75 5.21 -15.03
C ASN A 67 4.55 4.29 -15.23
N SER A 68 3.88 4.44 -16.38
CA SER A 68 2.74 3.61 -16.80
C SER A 68 3.10 2.13 -16.98
N GLY A 69 4.39 1.79 -17.10
CA GLY A 69 4.87 0.41 -17.21
C GLY A 69 5.36 -0.20 -15.89
N HIS A 70 5.28 0.51 -14.76
CA HIS A 70 5.79 0.00 -13.48
C HIS A 70 5.09 -1.27 -13.01
N TYR A 71 3.82 -1.47 -13.39
CA TYR A 71 3.10 -2.72 -13.13
C TYR A 71 3.87 -3.97 -13.58
N SER A 72 4.74 -3.84 -14.61
CA SER A 72 5.53 -4.96 -15.14
C SER A 72 6.57 -5.52 -14.16
N ILE A 73 6.91 -4.79 -13.09
CA ILE A 73 7.81 -5.28 -12.04
C ILE A 73 7.20 -6.53 -11.39
N GLU A 74 5.92 -6.45 -10.99
CA GLU A 74 5.23 -7.56 -10.34
C GLU A 74 4.48 -8.46 -11.34
N ALA A 75 3.90 -7.88 -12.40
CA ALA A 75 2.92 -8.58 -13.23
C ALA A 75 3.48 -9.28 -14.48
N SER A 76 4.74 -9.00 -14.88
CA SER A 76 5.36 -9.59 -16.08
C SER A 76 6.43 -10.62 -15.73
N TYR A 77 6.77 -11.47 -16.70
CA TYR A 77 7.92 -12.37 -16.60
C TYR A 77 9.26 -11.60 -16.61
N THR A 78 9.38 -10.63 -17.53
CA THR A 78 10.52 -9.70 -17.61
C THR A 78 9.97 -8.29 -17.57
N SER A 79 10.36 -7.51 -16.55
CA SER A 79 9.90 -6.13 -16.38
C SER A 79 10.54 -5.19 -17.41
N GLN A 80 9.94 -4.02 -17.61
CA GLN A 80 10.54 -2.98 -18.47
C GLN A 80 11.94 -2.57 -17.98
N PHE A 81 12.20 -2.59 -16.68
CA PHE A 81 13.49 -2.21 -16.11
C PHE A 81 14.55 -3.24 -16.43
N GLU A 82 14.21 -4.51 -16.29
CA GLU A 82 15.11 -5.60 -16.65
C GLU A 82 15.37 -5.62 -18.17
N GLN A 83 14.33 -5.43 -19.00
CA GLN A 83 14.51 -5.31 -20.45
C GLN A 83 15.39 -4.12 -20.83
N HIS A 84 15.26 -3.00 -20.13
CA HIS A 84 16.10 -1.83 -20.36
C HIS A 84 17.57 -2.14 -20.05
N VAL A 85 17.85 -2.77 -18.90
CA VAL A 85 19.20 -3.20 -18.53
C VAL A 85 19.76 -4.21 -19.54
N ARG A 86 18.98 -5.22 -19.92
CA ARG A 86 19.38 -6.22 -20.94
C ARG A 86 19.70 -5.56 -22.27
N SER A 87 18.89 -4.58 -22.69
CA SER A 87 19.12 -3.83 -23.93
C SER A 87 20.43 -3.03 -23.88
N ILE A 88 20.73 -2.36 -22.76
CA ILE A 88 21.96 -1.57 -22.58
C ILE A 88 23.20 -2.47 -22.57
N LEU A 89 23.11 -3.61 -21.87
CA LEU A 89 24.22 -4.55 -21.70
C LEU A 89 24.35 -5.55 -22.85
N ASN A 90 23.53 -5.42 -23.89
CA ASN A 90 23.47 -6.33 -25.04
C ASN A 90 23.28 -7.81 -24.61
N LEU A 91 22.43 -8.04 -23.60
CA LEU A 91 22.04 -9.36 -23.12
C LEU A 91 20.78 -9.83 -23.86
N PRO A 92 20.51 -11.16 -23.90
CA PRO A 92 19.29 -11.69 -24.49
C PRO A 92 18.03 -11.07 -23.87
N LEU A 93 17.11 -10.60 -24.72
CA LEU A 93 15.82 -10.07 -24.28
C LEU A 93 14.96 -11.17 -23.65
N GLY A 94 14.23 -10.83 -22.59
CA GLY A 94 13.35 -11.76 -21.89
C GLY A 94 11.92 -11.78 -22.43
N ASN A 95 11.10 -12.74 -21.95
CA ASN A 95 9.67 -12.76 -22.23
C ASN A 95 8.97 -11.60 -21.48
N THR A 96 8.29 -10.71 -22.21
CA THR A 96 7.56 -9.56 -21.65
C THR A 96 6.09 -9.84 -21.35
N ASP A 97 5.61 -11.07 -21.60
CA ASP A 97 4.23 -11.45 -21.33
C ASP A 97 3.87 -11.20 -19.85
N SER A 98 2.62 -10.82 -19.63
CA SER A 98 2.04 -10.76 -18.29
C SER A 98 1.88 -12.18 -17.75
N LYS A 99 2.47 -12.46 -16.58
CA LYS A 99 2.29 -13.74 -15.87
C LYS A 99 1.02 -13.73 -15.01
N VAL A 100 0.55 -12.55 -14.62
CA VAL A 100 -0.66 -12.30 -13.81
C VAL A 100 -1.28 -10.96 -14.22
N ALA A 101 -2.56 -10.73 -13.87
CA ALA A 101 -3.15 -9.41 -14.03
C ALA A 101 -2.52 -8.44 -13.01
N GLY A 102 -2.33 -7.19 -13.43
CA GLY A 102 -1.73 -6.13 -12.62
C GLY A 102 -2.56 -4.85 -12.67
N ILE A 103 -2.84 -4.28 -11.51
CA ILE A 103 -3.47 -2.98 -11.35
C ILE A 103 -2.51 -2.09 -10.58
N MET A 104 -2.14 -0.97 -11.17
CA MET A 104 -1.32 0.04 -10.49
C MET A 104 -2.20 1.21 -10.10
N VAL A 105 -2.20 1.56 -8.81
CA VAL A 105 -2.85 2.73 -8.24
C VAL A 105 -1.80 3.78 -7.94
N ASN A 106 -2.02 5.02 -8.36
CA ASN A 106 -1.09 6.11 -8.02
C ASN A 106 -1.35 6.65 -6.60
N LEU A 107 -0.29 6.76 -5.81
CA LEU A 107 -0.33 7.49 -4.54
C LEU A 107 -0.09 8.97 -4.81
N VAL A 108 -1.01 9.83 -4.41
CA VAL A 108 -0.93 11.28 -4.61
C VAL A 108 -1.07 12.02 -3.29
N GLY A 109 -0.55 13.25 -3.23
CA GLY A 109 -0.72 14.12 -2.09
C GLY A 109 -2.18 14.50 -1.89
N GLU A 110 -2.61 14.50 -0.63
CA GLU A 110 -3.97 14.84 -0.23
C GLU A 110 -4.34 16.28 -0.61
N GLU A 111 -5.61 16.48 -0.96
CA GLU A 111 -6.15 17.81 -1.22
C GLU A 111 -6.08 18.68 0.04
N GLY A 112 -5.73 19.96 -0.10
CA GLY A 112 -5.60 20.87 1.04
C GLY A 112 -4.35 20.68 1.90
N PHE A 113 -3.56 19.62 1.72
CA PHE A 113 -2.34 19.38 2.50
C PHE A 113 -1.05 19.72 1.74
N SER A 114 -0.14 20.43 2.39
CA SER A 114 1.24 20.67 1.91
C SER A 114 2.20 20.67 3.09
N GLY A 115 3.31 19.95 2.97
CA GLY A 115 4.26 19.80 4.07
C GLY A 115 5.03 18.49 3.99
N ASN A 116 5.57 18.04 5.12
CA ASN A 116 6.28 16.76 5.20
C ASN A 116 5.36 15.59 4.85
N VAL A 117 5.93 14.58 4.19
CA VAL A 117 5.16 13.41 3.75
C VAL A 117 4.90 12.47 4.91
N VAL A 118 3.64 12.08 5.06
CA VAL A 118 3.19 11.00 5.94
C VAL A 118 2.44 10.00 5.06
N TYR A 119 2.75 8.71 5.22
CA TYR A 119 2.04 7.63 4.54
C TYR A 119 1.18 6.90 5.57
N GLU A 120 -0.14 7.04 5.47
CA GLU A 120 -1.09 6.31 6.30
C GLU A 120 -1.44 4.97 5.64
N GLY A 121 -1.91 3.98 6.41
CA GLY A 121 -2.38 2.66 5.94
C GLY A 121 -1.37 1.77 5.18
N MET A 122 -0.07 2.12 5.19
CA MET A 122 0.99 1.40 4.48
C MET A 122 1.18 -0.02 5.03
N GLU A 123 1.11 -0.19 6.34
CA GLU A 123 1.30 -1.50 7.00
C GLU A 123 0.17 -2.47 6.65
N GLU A 124 -1.05 -1.96 6.50
CA GLU A 124 -2.24 -2.71 6.16
C GLU A 124 -2.18 -3.21 4.73
N ILE A 125 -1.83 -2.34 3.77
CA ILE A 125 -1.73 -2.73 2.36
C ILE A 125 -0.57 -3.69 2.12
N LEU A 126 0.52 -3.60 2.89
CA LEU A 126 1.66 -4.52 2.81
C LEU A 126 1.31 -5.95 3.22
N LYS A 127 0.23 -6.15 3.99
CA LYS A 127 -0.27 -7.48 4.38
C LYS A 127 -1.18 -8.10 3.35
N MET A 128 -1.63 -7.33 2.36
CA MET A 128 -2.53 -7.83 1.34
C MET A 128 -1.75 -8.64 0.31
N ASP A 129 -2.20 -9.88 0.08
CA ASP A 129 -1.56 -10.74 -0.92
C ASP A 129 -1.56 -10.09 -2.30
N GLY A 130 -0.38 -10.07 -2.93
CA GLY A 130 -0.18 -9.49 -4.25
C GLY A 130 -0.14 -7.97 -4.27
N VAL A 131 -0.03 -7.28 -3.12
CA VAL A 131 0.07 -5.82 -3.05
C VAL A 131 1.49 -5.38 -2.75
N THR A 132 2.04 -4.52 -3.61
CA THR A 132 3.42 -4.01 -3.50
C THR A 132 3.42 -2.48 -3.63
N PRO A 133 3.67 -1.74 -2.54
CA PRO A 133 3.86 -0.29 -2.60
C PRO A 133 5.26 0.09 -3.08
N HIS A 134 5.33 1.16 -3.86
CA HIS A 134 6.54 1.72 -4.46
C HIS A 134 6.61 3.23 -4.19
N ILE A 135 7.50 3.60 -3.27
CA ILE A 135 7.59 4.96 -2.72
C ILE A 135 8.74 5.74 -3.36
N TYR A 136 8.48 6.99 -3.77
CA TYR A 136 9.45 7.81 -4.49
C TYR A 136 10.38 8.64 -3.60
N GLY A 137 10.28 8.49 -2.28
CA GLY A 137 11.19 9.12 -1.31
C GLY A 137 11.15 10.66 -1.29
N LYS A 138 10.02 11.25 -1.68
CA LYS A 138 9.83 12.70 -1.62
C LYS A 138 9.67 13.12 -0.16
N LYS A 139 10.37 14.18 0.27
CA LYS A 139 10.31 14.68 1.65
C LYS A 139 9.08 15.51 1.94
N GLU A 140 8.58 16.20 0.91
CA GLU A 140 7.40 17.06 0.99
C GLU A 140 6.33 16.64 -0.01
N THR A 141 5.07 16.81 0.36
CA THR A 141 3.89 16.66 -0.50
C THR A 141 3.18 18.01 -0.68
N ARG A 142 2.36 18.07 -1.72
CA ARG A 142 1.38 19.13 -2.01
C ARG A 142 0.18 18.49 -2.70
N PRO A 143 -0.98 19.15 -2.81
CA PRO A 143 -2.16 18.53 -3.38
C PRO A 143 -1.89 17.92 -4.75
N PHE A 144 -2.33 16.67 -4.91
CA PHE A 144 -2.22 15.88 -6.13
C PHE A 144 -0.77 15.65 -6.62
N ARG A 145 0.23 15.87 -5.77
CA ARG A 145 1.63 15.53 -6.10
C ARG A 145 1.78 14.03 -6.08
N LYS A 146 2.20 13.42 -7.18
CA LYS A 146 2.50 11.98 -7.20
C LYS A 146 3.59 11.61 -6.18
N MET A 147 3.29 10.75 -5.23
CA MET A 147 4.15 10.35 -4.11
C MET A 147 4.70 8.94 -4.25
N GLY A 148 4.06 8.13 -5.09
CA GLY A 148 4.42 6.75 -5.32
C GLY A 148 3.33 6.06 -6.12
N HIS A 149 3.30 4.74 -6.02
CA HIS A 149 2.21 3.91 -6.53
C HIS A 149 2.16 2.61 -5.74
N VAL A 150 1.04 1.90 -5.86
CA VAL A 150 0.84 0.56 -5.34
C VAL A 150 0.50 -0.34 -6.52
N THR A 151 1.23 -1.43 -6.70
CA THR A 151 0.91 -2.46 -7.68
C THR A 151 0.17 -3.59 -6.98
N ILE A 152 -0.98 -3.98 -7.52
CA ILE A 152 -1.79 -5.11 -7.07
C ILE A 152 -1.78 -6.16 -8.17
N VAL A 153 -1.39 -7.39 -7.85
CA VAL A 153 -1.39 -8.52 -8.78
C VAL A 153 -2.32 -9.63 -8.34
N ASN A 154 -3.00 -10.24 -9.31
CA ASN A 154 -3.81 -11.43 -9.07
C ASN A 154 -3.97 -12.23 -10.37
N ASN A 155 -4.25 -13.53 -10.27
CA ASN A 155 -4.59 -14.36 -11.42
C ASN A 155 -5.93 -13.95 -12.06
N ASN A 156 -6.84 -13.38 -11.26
CA ASN A 156 -8.12 -12.85 -11.70
C ASN A 156 -8.15 -11.33 -11.61
N ILE A 157 -8.34 -10.67 -12.75
CA ILE A 157 -8.38 -9.20 -12.85
C ILE A 157 -9.50 -8.56 -12.00
N ASN A 158 -10.63 -9.24 -11.83
CA ASN A 158 -11.74 -8.73 -11.01
C ASN A 158 -11.38 -8.77 -9.52
N ASP A 159 -10.60 -9.76 -9.09
CA ASP A 159 -10.15 -9.86 -7.70
C ASP A 159 -9.00 -8.89 -7.43
N ALA A 160 -8.08 -8.69 -8.39
CA ALA A 160 -7.10 -7.61 -8.33
C ALA A 160 -7.78 -6.24 -8.15
N ARG A 161 -8.91 -6.01 -8.85
CA ARG A 161 -9.65 -4.74 -8.76
C ARG A 161 -10.28 -4.53 -7.39
N LYS A 162 -10.96 -5.54 -6.85
CA LYS A 162 -11.53 -5.48 -5.50
C LYS A 162 -10.47 -5.25 -4.43
N THR A 163 -9.28 -5.84 -4.58
CA THR A 163 -8.15 -5.61 -3.68
C THR A 163 -7.62 -4.19 -3.81
N ALA A 164 -7.52 -3.65 -5.03
CA ALA A 164 -7.12 -2.25 -5.25
C ALA A 164 -8.10 -1.26 -4.62
N GLU A 165 -9.42 -1.47 -4.79
CA GLU A 165 -10.46 -0.65 -4.17
C GLU A 165 -10.37 -0.70 -2.64
N LYS A 166 -10.23 -1.89 -2.04
CA LYS A 166 -10.04 -2.04 -0.59
C LYS A 166 -8.76 -1.41 -0.06
N ALA A 167 -7.67 -1.50 -0.80
CA ALA A 167 -6.40 -0.88 -0.40
C ALA A 167 -6.56 0.64 -0.30
N ILE A 168 -7.32 1.25 -1.23
CA ILE A 168 -7.64 2.68 -1.20
C ILE A 168 -8.61 3.02 -0.06
N ASP A 169 -9.64 2.20 0.17
CA ASP A 169 -10.60 2.42 1.25
C ASP A 169 -9.91 2.38 2.63
N ILE A 170 -9.00 1.43 2.86
CA ILE A 170 -8.24 1.30 4.11
C ILE A 170 -7.37 2.54 4.36
N LEU A 171 -6.79 3.13 3.32
CA LEU A 171 -6.00 4.36 3.41
C LEU A 171 -6.84 5.57 3.88
N ASN A 172 -8.18 5.50 3.77
CA ASN A 172 -9.08 6.63 4.02
C ASN A 172 -10.04 6.43 5.22
N TYR A 173 -10.12 5.24 5.83
CA TYR A 173 -11.35 4.84 6.54
C TYR A 173 -11.60 5.49 7.92
N PHE A 174 -10.57 5.87 8.70
CA PHE A 174 -10.79 6.40 10.06
C PHE A 174 -10.53 7.90 10.24
N GLU A 175 -9.87 8.59 9.29
CA GLU A 175 -9.41 10.01 9.43
C GLU A 175 -8.79 10.29 10.81
N ILE A 176 -7.94 9.36 11.30
CA ILE A 176 -7.17 9.55 12.53
C ILE A 176 -5.76 9.86 12.08
N GLU A 177 -5.27 11.06 12.40
CA GLU A 177 -3.89 11.45 12.13
C GLU A 177 -2.91 10.51 12.85
N ILE A 178 -1.99 9.90 12.11
CA ILE A 178 -0.99 8.99 12.67
C ILE A 178 0.45 9.48 12.42
N GLU A 179 1.35 9.11 13.32
CA GLU A 179 2.79 9.21 13.09
C GLU A 179 3.43 7.82 13.16
N VAL A 180 4.37 7.54 12.27
CA VAL A 180 5.07 6.25 12.17
C VAL A 180 6.57 6.48 12.27
N ASP A 181 7.25 5.72 13.12
CA ASP A 181 8.70 5.77 13.25
C ASP A 181 9.29 4.37 13.55
N ILE A 182 10.54 4.17 13.11
CA ILE A 182 11.30 2.95 13.39
C ILE A 182 12.14 3.17 14.65
N VAL A 183 11.82 2.40 15.69
CA VAL A 183 12.48 2.45 16.99
C VAL A 183 12.84 1.03 17.42
N SER A 184 14.08 0.82 17.86
CA SER A 184 14.55 -0.47 18.36
C SER A 184 14.91 -0.40 19.84
N ALA A 185 14.25 -1.20 20.67
CA ALA A 185 14.55 -1.30 22.10
C ALA A 185 16.00 -1.75 22.38
N HIS A 186 16.59 -2.56 21.50
CA HIS A 186 17.93 -3.10 21.68
C HIS A 186 19.02 -2.27 21.00
N ARG A 187 18.70 -1.58 19.90
CA ARG A 187 19.72 -0.89 19.06
C ARG A 187 19.67 0.64 19.16
N THR A 188 18.51 1.21 19.48
CA THR A 188 18.32 2.66 19.60
C THR A 188 17.54 3.01 20.88
N PRO A 189 18.06 2.62 22.07
CA PRO A 189 17.33 2.80 23.33
C PRO A 189 17.11 4.28 23.71
N GLU A 190 18.04 5.17 23.35
CA GLU A 190 17.92 6.60 23.60
C GLU A 190 16.74 7.21 22.83
N LYS A 191 16.61 6.87 21.54
CA LYS A 191 15.48 7.28 20.70
C LYS A 191 14.14 6.75 21.24
N LEU A 192 14.12 5.50 21.71
CA LEU A 192 12.94 4.92 22.35
C LEU A 192 12.54 5.71 23.59
N PHE A 193 13.51 6.01 24.46
CA PHE A 193 13.29 6.74 25.70
C PHE A 193 12.74 8.15 25.41
N GLU A 194 13.36 8.86 24.47
CA GLU A 194 12.93 10.21 24.08
C GLU A 194 11.50 10.21 23.54
N TYR A 195 11.17 9.26 22.65
CA TYR A 195 9.84 9.13 22.09
C TYR A 195 8.80 8.81 23.17
N ALA A 196 9.02 7.75 23.95
CA ALA A 196 8.05 7.26 24.93
C ALA A 196 7.76 8.29 26.03
N THR A 197 8.78 9.02 26.51
CA THR A 197 8.62 10.02 27.57
C THR A 197 7.95 11.31 27.10
N ASN A 198 7.96 11.62 25.80
CA ASN A 198 7.43 12.87 25.26
C ASN A 198 6.19 12.72 24.38
N ALA A 199 5.80 11.52 23.98
CA ALA A 199 4.65 11.27 23.10
C ALA A 199 3.37 11.98 23.56
N HIS A 200 3.02 11.91 24.85
CA HIS A 200 1.82 12.56 25.42
C HIS A 200 1.83 14.09 25.32
N LYS A 201 3.00 14.72 25.18
CA LYS A 201 3.12 16.18 25.01
C LYS A 201 2.90 16.62 23.56
N ARG A 202 2.92 15.68 22.61
CA ARG A 202 2.78 15.92 21.17
C ARG A 202 1.35 15.72 20.65
N GLY A 203 0.37 15.53 21.53
CA GLY A 203 -1.03 15.29 21.14
C GLY A 203 -1.35 13.82 20.81
N ILE A 204 -0.41 12.90 21.03
CA ILE A 204 -0.62 11.47 20.77
C ILE A 204 -1.54 10.89 21.84
N SER A 205 -2.57 10.17 21.39
CA SER A 205 -3.58 9.59 22.28
C SER A 205 -3.33 8.11 22.59
N VAL A 206 -2.73 7.36 21.66
CA VAL A 206 -2.47 5.91 21.78
C VAL A 206 -1.16 5.60 21.04
N ILE A 207 -0.37 4.66 21.55
CA ILE A 207 0.83 4.17 20.84
C ILE A 207 0.63 2.69 20.49
N ILE A 208 0.83 2.36 19.22
CA ILE A 208 0.92 0.98 18.74
C ILE A 208 2.40 0.63 18.58
N ALA A 209 2.81 -0.49 19.17
CA ALA A 209 4.20 -0.94 19.14
C ALA A 209 4.28 -2.39 18.63
N GLY A 210 4.91 -2.58 17.47
CA GLY A 210 5.12 -3.89 16.84
C GLY A 210 6.53 -4.43 17.08
N ALA A 211 6.65 -5.68 17.53
CA ALA A 211 7.96 -6.34 17.68
C ALA A 211 7.87 -7.87 17.58
N GLY A 212 8.96 -8.49 17.13
CA GLY A 212 9.08 -9.95 16.96
C GLY A 212 10.29 -10.55 17.66
N GLY A 213 10.23 -11.85 17.95
CA GLY A 213 11.22 -12.58 18.74
C GLY A 213 11.18 -12.18 20.22
N ALA A 214 12.32 -11.76 20.78
CA ALA A 214 12.39 -11.13 22.10
C ALA A 214 11.82 -9.70 22.07
N ALA A 215 10.49 -9.61 22.00
CA ALA A 215 9.74 -8.43 21.62
C ALA A 215 9.59 -7.40 22.76
N HIS A 216 10.68 -6.70 23.12
CA HIS A 216 10.71 -5.78 24.26
C HIS A 216 10.14 -4.38 24.00
N LEU A 217 9.96 -3.97 22.74
CA LEU A 217 9.57 -2.61 22.39
C LEU A 217 8.27 -2.15 23.10
N PRO A 218 7.16 -2.92 23.08
CA PRO A 218 5.91 -2.45 23.69
C PRO A 218 6.03 -2.28 25.21
N GLY A 219 6.68 -3.23 25.88
CA GLY A 219 6.89 -3.16 27.34
C GLY A 219 7.80 -2.01 27.75
N MET A 220 8.86 -1.74 26.98
CA MET A 220 9.75 -0.61 27.24
C MET A 220 9.04 0.72 27.06
N VAL A 221 8.25 0.89 26.00
CA VAL A 221 7.44 2.10 25.80
C VAL A 221 6.42 2.27 26.94
N ALA A 222 5.74 1.20 27.34
CA ALA A 222 4.77 1.23 28.44
C ALA A 222 5.38 1.62 29.79
N SER A 223 6.64 1.27 30.04
CA SER A 223 7.30 1.63 31.31
C SER A 223 7.66 3.12 31.43
N MET A 224 7.64 3.85 30.30
CA MET A 224 8.10 5.24 30.23
C MET A 224 7.01 6.22 29.80
N SER A 225 5.99 5.74 29.10
CA SER A 225 4.88 6.55 28.58
C SER A 225 3.66 6.48 29.49
N PRO A 226 2.97 7.61 29.73
CA PRO A 226 1.67 7.60 30.42
C PRO A 226 0.51 7.21 29.49
N LEU A 227 0.75 7.02 28.19
CA LEU A 227 -0.29 6.73 27.20
C LEU A 227 -0.66 5.23 27.15
N PRO A 228 -1.89 4.88 26.72
CA PRO A 228 -2.24 3.51 26.39
C PRO A 228 -1.30 2.94 25.31
N ILE A 229 -0.72 1.77 25.60
CA ILE A 229 0.15 1.05 24.68
C ILE A 229 -0.55 -0.20 24.17
N ILE A 230 -0.59 -0.36 22.86
CA ILE A 230 -1.07 -1.55 22.18
C ILE A 230 0.15 -2.31 21.63
N GLY A 231 0.32 -3.55 22.05
CA GLY A 231 1.40 -4.41 21.59
C GLY A 231 0.95 -5.30 20.43
N VAL A 232 1.70 -5.30 19.33
CA VAL A 232 1.49 -6.18 18.17
C VAL A 232 2.63 -7.19 18.10
N PRO A 233 2.40 -8.46 18.47
CA PRO A 233 3.36 -9.52 18.23
C PRO A 233 3.58 -9.72 16.74
N VAL A 234 4.82 -9.72 16.27
CA VAL A 234 5.18 -9.89 14.85
C VAL A 234 5.88 -11.23 14.65
N ASN A 235 5.40 -12.03 13.69
CA ASN A 235 6.05 -13.29 13.33
C ASN A 235 7.36 -13.04 12.56
N SER A 236 8.47 -12.94 13.29
CA SER A 236 9.80 -12.71 12.68
C SER A 236 10.40 -14.00 12.12
N ARG A 237 11.35 -13.89 11.18
CA ARG A 237 12.01 -15.06 10.55
C ARG A 237 12.67 -16.03 11.53
N ASN A 238 13.08 -15.54 12.70
CA ASN A 238 13.73 -16.33 13.73
C ASN A 238 12.78 -16.70 14.88
N SER A 239 11.48 -16.46 14.68
CA SER A 239 10.44 -16.67 15.68
C SER A 239 10.01 -18.13 15.74
N ILE A 240 9.60 -18.57 16.93
CA ILE A 240 8.97 -19.88 17.15
C ILE A 240 7.47 -19.73 16.88
N ASP A 241 7.09 -19.65 15.59
CA ASP A 241 5.71 -19.46 15.12
C ASP A 241 4.97 -18.28 15.79
N GLY A 242 5.71 -17.22 16.15
CA GLY A 242 5.18 -16.03 16.83
C GLY A 242 5.00 -16.16 18.34
N TRP A 243 5.12 -17.35 18.94
CA TRP A 243 4.85 -17.55 20.37
C TRP A 243 5.79 -16.80 21.30
N ASP A 244 7.07 -16.73 20.92
CA ASP A 244 8.07 -15.93 21.62
C ASP A 244 7.68 -14.44 21.67
N SER A 245 7.16 -13.92 20.57
CA SER A 245 6.74 -12.54 20.40
C SER A 245 5.47 -12.27 21.21
N VAL A 246 4.49 -13.18 21.14
CA VAL A 246 3.24 -13.10 21.90
C VAL A 246 3.53 -13.07 23.40
N LEU A 247 4.30 -14.04 23.91
CA LEU A 247 4.58 -14.14 25.34
C LEU A 247 5.46 -13.00 25.84
N SER A 248 6.41 -12.52 25.03
CA SER A 248 7.28 -11.38 25.38
C SER A 248 6.50 -10.07 25.56
N ILE A 249 5.39 -9.89 24.83
CA ILE A 249 4.58 -8.68 24.91
C ILE A 249 3.45 -8.84 25.94
N LEU A 250 2.81 -10.01 25.98
CA LEU A 250 1.62 -10.26 26.80
C LEU A 250 1.93 -10.32 28.29
N GLN A 251 3.06 -10.93 28.69
CA GLN A 251 3.35 -11.27 30.07
C GLN A 251 4.00 -10.11 30.87
N MET A 252 3.40 -8.93 30.79
CA MET A 252 3.87 -7.76 31.52
C MET A 252 3.62 -7.89 33.04
N PRO A 253 4.56 -7.44 33.89
CA PRO A 253 4.35 -7.41 35.34
C PRO A 253 3.30 -6.37 35.72
N GLY A 254 2.72 -6.53 36.91
CA GLY A 254 1.75 -5.57 37.45
C GLY A 254 2.34 -4.15 37.53
N GLY A 255 1.56 -3.16 37.10
CA GLY A 255 1.95 -1.74 37.12
C GLY A 255 2.35 -1.17 35.75
N VAL A 256 2.68 -1.99 34.75
CA VAL A 256 3.10 -1.55 33.41
C VAL A 256 2.32 -2.32 32.33
N PRO A 257 1.05 -1.99 32.07
CA PRO A 257 0.21 -2.78 31.18
C PRO A 257 0.51 -2.52 29.69
N VAL A 258 0.34 -3.57 28.87
CA VAL A 258 0.33 -3.50 27.41
C VAL A 258 -0.92 -4.23 26.90
N ALA A 259 -1.75 -3.56 26.11
CA ALA A 259 -2.90 -4.16 25.46
C ALA A 259 -2.43 -4.98 24.25
N THR A 260 -2.24 -6.28 24.42
CA THR A 260 -1.69 -7.14 23.37
C THR A 260 -2.80 -7.63 22.44
N VAL A 261 -2.63 -7.43 21.12
CA VAL A 261 -3.53 -7.98 20.09
C VAL A 261 -3.00 -9.32 19.54
N ALA A 262 -3.74 -9.92 18.61
CA ALA A 262 -3.35 -11.17 17.96
C ALA A 262 -1.98 -11.06 17.26
N LEU A 263 -1.32 -12.21 17.05
CA LEU A 263 -0.12 -12.32 16.21
C LEU A 263 -0.37 -11.71 14.82
N ASP A 264 0.54 -10.85 14.37
CA ASP A 264 0.45 -10.04 13.14
C ASP A 264 -0.83 -9.17 13.05
N GLY A 265 -1.52 -8.98 14.17
CA GLY A 265 -2.84 -8.37 14.27
C GLY A 265 -2.87 -6.85 14.25
N ALA A 266 -2.01 -6.17 13.48
CA ALA A 266 -1.97 -4.70 13.47
C ALA A 266 -3.31 -4.04 13.09
N GLN A 267 -4.13 -4.71 12.26
CA GLN A 267 -5.48 -4.23 11.97
C GLN A 267 -6.33 -4.10 13.26
N ASN A 268 -6.27 -5.11 14.13
CA ASN A 268 -6.97 -5.07 15.42
C ASN A 268 -6.36 -4.03 16.35
N ALA A 269 -5.05 -3.76 16.24
CA ALA A 269 -4.42 -2.66 16.98
C ALA A 269 -4.92 -1.29 16.52
N GLY A 270 -5.04 -1.05 15.21
CA GLY A 270 -5.63 0.16 14.66
C GLY A 270 -7.09 0.34 15.07
N ILE A 271 -7.90 -0.71 14.99
CA ILE A 271 -9.30 -0.69 15.45
C ILE A 271 -9.39 -0.43 16.96
N LEU A 272 -8.52 -1.05 17.77
CA LEU A 272 -8.48 -0.83 19.21
C LEU A 272 -8.04 0.59 19.55
N ALA A 273 -7.06 1.15 18.84
CA ALA A 273 -6.64 2.54 19.00
C ALA A 273 -7.80 3.50 18.64
N ALA A 274 -8.49 3.26 17.53
CA ALA A 274 -9.67 4.02 17.14
C ALA A 274 -10.81 3.89 18.16
N GLN A 275 -11.00 2.72 18.79
CA GLN A 275 -11.96 2.55 19.89
C GLN A 275 -11.57 3.34 21.15
N ILE A 276 -10.28 3.36 21.50
CA ILE A 276 -9.77 4.15 22.62
C ILE A 276 -9.98 5.65 22.35
N ILE A 277 -9.62 6.13 21.15
CA ILE A 277 -9.85 7.53 20.76
C ILE A 277 -11.36 7.84 20.72
N GLY A 278 -12.14 6.96 20.12
CA GLY A 278 -13.60 7.07 20.01
C GLY A 278 -14.33 7.09 21.36
N SER A 279 -13.71 6.64 22.45
CA SER A 279 -14.28 6.79 23.80
C SER A 279 -14.44 8.26 24.24
N SER A 280 -13.68 9.17 23.62
CA SER A 280 -13.69 10.62 23.90
C SER A 280 -13.97 11.49 22.67
N ASN A 281 -13.90 10.92 21.46
CA ASN A 281 -14.15 11.61 20.19
C ASN A 281 -15.35 10.98 19.46
N ASN A 282 -16.49 11.70 19.43
CA ASN A 282 -17.72 11.23 18.80
C ASN A 282 -17.62 10.99 17.29
N VAL A 283 -16.73 11.70 16.59
CA VAL A 283 -16.53 11.50 15.14
C VAL A 283 -15.95 10.12 14.89
N VAL A 284 -14.87 9.77 15.60
CA VAL A 284 -14.21 8.46 15.51
C VAL A 284 -15.13 7.36 16.03
N LEU A 285 -15.92 7.62 17.08
CA LEU A 285 -16.89 6.66 17.61
C LEU A 285 -17.93 6.26 16.56
N ASN A 286 -18.48 7.24 15.83
CA ASN A 286 -19.47 6.98 14.80
C ASN A 286 -18.89 6.12 13.67
N LYS A 287 -17.65 6.38 13.24
CA LYS A 287 -16.97 5.54 12.25
C LYS A 287 -16.77 4.10 12.72
N ILE A 288 -16.46 3.90 14.00
CA ILE A 288 -16.36 2.55 14.58
C ILE A 288 -17.73 1.85 14.64
N ILE A 289 -18.82 2.58 14.91
CA ILE A 289 -20.18 2.03 14.87
C ILE A 289 -20.54 1.61 13.44
N GLU A 290 -20.21 2.44 12.46
CA GLU A 290 -20.44 2.18 11.04
C GLU A 290 -19.65 0.96 10.56
N TYR A 291 -18.35 0.90 10.88
CA TYR A 291 -17.50 -0.26 10.63
C TYR A 291 -18.06 -1.57 11.17
N LYS A 292 -18.54 -1.57 12.42
CA LYS A 292 -19.15 -2.76 13.03
C LYS A 292 -20.46 -3.15 12.34
N THR A 293 -21.23 -2.16 11.89
CA THR A 293 -22.47 -2.39 11.13
C THR A 293 -22.16 -3.02 9.78
N GLU A 294 -21.17 -2.53 9.06
CA GLU A 294 -20.73 -3.12 7.78
C GLU A 294 -20.23 -4.56 7.95
N LEU A 295 -19.47 -4.86 9.00
CA LEU A 295 -19.00 -6.21 9.29
C LEU A 295 -20.19 -7.17 9.50
N LYS A 296 -21.20 -6.72 10.25
CA LYS A 296 -22.44 -7.48 10.47
C LYS A 296 -23.16 -7.74 9.15
N GLU A 297 -23.28 -6.74 8.29
CA GLU A 297 -23.90 -6.90 6.96
C GLU A 297 -23.13 -7.86 6.05
N LYS A 298 -21.80 -7.81 6.05
CA LYS A 298 -20.94 -8.73 5.29
C LYS A 298 -21.20 -10.19 5.69
N VAL A 299 -21.37 -10.46 6.99
CA VAL A 299 -21.68 -11.81 7.49
C VAL A 299 -23.07 -12.26 7.04
N TYR A 300 -24.09 -11.40 7.09
CA TYR A 300 -25.43 -11.77 6.58
C TYR A 300 -25.41 -12.06 5.08
N LYS A 301 -24.77 -11.20 4.28
CA LYS A 301 -24.62 -11.41 2.83
C LYS A 301 -23.90 -12.73 2.53
N ALA A 302 -22.83 -13.05 3.25
CA ALA A 302 -22.12 -14.32 3.09
C ALA A 302 -22.98 -15.53 3.49
N SER A 303 -23.77 -15.42 4.57
CA SER A 303 -24.68 -16.48 5.02
C SER A 303 -25.81 -16.73 4.02
N GLU A 304 -26.37 -15.69 3.41
CA GLU A 304 -27.40 -15.81 2.38
C GLU A 304 -26.85 -16.44 1.09
N ALA A 305 -25.61 -16.11 0.71
CA ALA A 305 -24.95 -16.70 -0.45
C ALA A 305 -24.69 -18.20 -0.30
N LEU A 306 -24.48 -18.70 0.92
CA LEU A 306 -24.29 -20.13 1.22
C LEU A 306 -25.58 -20.95 1.22
N LYS A 307 -26.75 -20.29 1.27
CA LYS A 307 -28.07 -20.94 1.25
C LYS A 307 -28.64 -21.11 -0.17
N LYS A 308 -27.93 -20.64 -1.19
CA LYS A 308 -28.24 -20.82 -2.62
C LYS A 308 -27.37 -21.94 -3.19
#